data_AF-A0AAX3M4F2-F1
#
_entry.id   AF-A0AAX3M4F2-F1
#
_cell.length_a   1.000
_cell.length_b   1.000
_cell.length_c   1.000
_cell.angle_alpha   90.00
_cell.angle_beta   90.00
_cell.angle_gamma   90.00
#
_symmetry.space_group_name_H-M   'P 1'
#
loop_
_entity.id
_entity.type
_entity.pdbx_description
1 polymer ?
#
loop_
_entity_poly.entity_id
_entity_poly.type
_entity_poly.pdbx_seq_one_letter_code
_entity_poly.pdbx_strand_id
1 'polypeptide(L)'
;MNRSTRNRNLLSNQRQLSTGLGKASLFIVGLLLVAGCGNQPSTPSSTSATSSAHEIVEPVVTETEKEPTTTEQESSTSATTDSSSATSTVTDNDTDISGTTILEAANKGTLPDLPEGLSLGSSRSTLVRLQGKPELGGTEGPMLSYGTLDVTFDANDQIVEFTSGADAYKKLKIDTVIANLGKTAETNDTSKDIAYTAEATYHLTNPKFPKSFLIFSYNTQSQHINYVRLYTDIQ
;
A
#
# COMPACT_ATOMS: atom_id res chain seq x y z
N MET A 1 16.79 -37.99 -61.38
CA MET A 1 18.21 -38.07 -60.97
C MET A 1 18.45 -36.98 -59.91
N ASN A 2 18.29 -37.31 -58.63
CA ASN A 2 19.35 -37.68 -57.68
C ASN A 2 20.48 -36.64 -57.51
N ARG A 3 20.43 -35.86 -56.41
CA ARG A 3 21.37 -35.88 -55.27
C ARG A 3 20.87 -34.84 -54.23
N SER A 4 20.32 -35.21 -53.08
CA SER A 4 20.90 -35.94 -51.94
C SER A 4 21.70 -35.01 -51.01
N THR A 5 21.13 -34.79 -49.80
CA THR A 5 21.78 -34.86 -48.46
C THR A 5 22.90 -33.85 -48.13
N ARG A 6 23.09 -33.32 -46.92
CA ARG A 6 22.79 -33.78 -45.56
C ARG A 6 23.31 -32.73 -44.56
N ASN A 7 22.66 -32.62 -43.39
CA ASN A 7 23.22 -32.61 -42.02
C ASN A 7 24.26 -31.54 -41.60
N ARG A 8 24.41 -31.16 -40.33
CA ARG A 8 23.81 -31.54 -39.04
C ARG A 8 24.27 -30.51 -37.99
N ASN A 9 23.43 -30.31 -36.98
CA ASN A 9 23.80 -29.91 -35.63
C ASN A 9 24.95 -30.76 -35.04
N LEU A 10 25.80 -30.16 -34.21
CA LEU A 10 26.45 -30.73 -32.99
C LEU A 10 27.25 -29.57 -32.35
N LEU A 11 26.85 -29.05 -31.19
CA LEU A 11 27.15 -29.53 -29.82
C LEU A 11 28.61 -29.40 -29.39
N SER A 12 28.76 -28.98 -28.12
CA SER A 12 29.94 -29.10 -27.23
C SER A 12 31.05 -28.06 -27.46
N ASN A 13 31.79 -27.55 -26.48
CA ASN A 13 32.08 -27.91 -25.09
C ASN A 13 32.63 -26.65 -24.40
N GLN A 14 32.20 -26.31 -23.18
CA GLN A 14 32.97 -26.47 -21.93
C GLN A 14 34.49 -26.22 -21.98
N ARG A 15 34.94 -25.23 -21.18
CA ARG A 15 36.01 -25.28 -20.15
C ARG A 15 36.20 -23.85 -19.60
N GLN A 16 35.83 -23.55 -18.36
CA GLN A 16 36.53 -23.78 -17.08
C GLN A 16 37.83 -22.98 -16.88
N LEU A 17 37.84 -22.28 -15.73
CA LEU A 17 38.95 -21.94 -14.82
C LEU A 17 39.81 -20.70 -15.12
N SER A 18 39.70 -19.71 -14.22
CA SER A 18 40.81 -18.95 -13.63
C SER A 18 40.28 -18.25 -12.37
N THR A 19 40.49 -18.78 -11.16
CA THR A 19 41.59 -18.47 -10.22
C THR A 19 41.70 -16.99 -9.83
N GLY A 20 41.40 -16.71 -8.56
CA GLY A 20 41.64 -15.41 -7.93
C GLY A 20 41.43 -15.44 -6.42
N LEU A 21 42.38 -16.07 -5.72
CA LEU A 21 42.56 -15.95 -4.27
C LEU A 21 42.71 -14.48 -3.88
N GLY A 22 41.93 -14.03 -2.89
CA GLY A 22 42.08 -12.73 -2.27
C GLY A 22 41.55 -12.73 -0.84
N LYS A 23 42.19 -13.52 0.04
CA LYS A 23 42.05 -13.32 1.49
C LYS A 23 42.76 -12.01 1.84
N ALA A 24 42.02 -11.04 2.36
CA ALA A 24 42.58 -9.96 3.17
C ALA A 24 41.63 -9.68 4.34
N SER A 25 41.88 -10.38 5.44
CA SER A 25 41.49 -9.89 6.77
C SER A 25 42.30 -8.63 7.05
N LEU A 26 41.62 -7.53 7.39
CA LEU A 26 42.21 -6.52 8.25
C LEU A 26 41.22 -6.19 9.36
N PHE A 27 41.53 -6.69 10.55
CA PHE A 27 40.97 -6.21 11.80
C PHE A 27 41.44 -4.77 12.02
N ILE A 28 40.51 -3.84 12.22
CA ILE A 28 40.82 -2.61 12.97
C ILE A 28 39.89 -2.58 14.18
N VAL A 29 40.53 -2.87 15.31
CA VAL A 29 40.05 -2.61 16.67
C VAL A 29 40.06 -1.10 16.86
N GLY A 30 38.91 -0.53 17.23
CA GLY A 30 38.75 0.87 17.59
C GLY A 30 37.86 0.99 18.81
N LEU A 31 38.39 0.63 19.97
CA LEU A 31 37.80 0.83 21.29
C LEU A 31 38.02 2.30 21.70
N LEU A 32 36.94 3.07 21.87
CA LEU A 32 36.97 4.32 22.63
C LEU A 32 35.78 4.34 23.59
N LEU A 33 36.09 3.91 24.82
CA LEU A 33 35.31 4.16 26.01
C LEU A 33 35.49 5.63 26.39
N VAL A 34 34.40 6.40 26.40
CA VAL A 34 34.33 7.61 27.21
C VAL A 34 33.37 7.33 28.35
N ALA A 35 33.94 7.16 29.53
CA ALA A 35 33.24 7.17 30.80
C ALA A 35 32.72 8.60 31.07
N GLY A 36 31.41 8.73 31.27
CA GLY A 36 30.78 9.89 31.88
C GLY A 36 29.97 9.43 33.08
N CYS A 37 30.61 9.46 34.26
CA CYS A 37 29.95 9.27 35.54
C CYS A 37 28.95 10.40 35.81
N GLY A 38 27.75 10.04 36.26
CA GLY A 38 26.74 10.98 36.73
C GLY A 38 25.53 10.27 37.31
N ASN A 39 25.72 9.57 38.44
CA ASN A 39 24.63 9.12 39.30
C ASN A 39 23.89 10.34 39.87
N GLN A 40 22.56 10.35 39.85
CA GLN A 40 21.73 10.04 41.03
C GLN A 40 20.26 10.50 40.78
N PRO A 41 19.24 9.75 41.24
CA PRO A 41 17.85 9.94 40.83
C PRO A 41 17.12 10.95 41.71
N SER A 42 16.08 11.57 41.16
CA SER A 42 15.03 12.22 41.94
C SER A 42 13.68 12.10 41.23
N THR A 43 12.86 11.18 41.71
CA THR A 43 11.40 11.24 41.71
C THR A 43 10.98 10.85 43.13
N PRO A 44 9.83 11.28 43.69
CA PRO A 44 8.75 12.09 43.11
C PRO A 44 8.35 13.30 43.98
N SER A 45 7.50 14.18 43.46
CA SER A 45 6.59 14.98 44.30
C SER A 45 5.24 15.11 43.61
N SER A 46 4.25 14.51 44.25
CA SER A 46 2.82 14.68 44.02
C SER A 46 2.35 16.09 44.40
N THR A 47 1.05 16.34 44.17
CA THR A 47 0.17 17.42 44.70
C THR A 47 0.09 18.64 43.77
N SER A 48 -1.04 19.24 43.39
CA SER A 48 -2.47 18.92 43.33
C SER A 48 -3.14 20.07 42.54
N ALA A 49 -4.24 19.75 41.85
CA ALA A 49 -5.44 20.56 41.58
C ALA A 49 -5.37 22.03 41.08
N THR A 50 -6.18 22.32 40.05
CA THR A 50 -7.30 23.31 40.01
C THR A 50 -7.62 23.60 38.52
N SER A 51 -8.70 23.03 37.96
CA SER A 51 -10.07 23.61 37.85
C SER A 51 -10.18 24.87 37.01
N SER A 52 -10.87 24.76 35.87
CA SER A 52 -11.97 25.62 35.37
C SER A 52 -12.23 25.19 33.92
N ALA A 53 -13.24 24.36 33.63
CA ALA A 53 -14.64 24.78 33.44
C ALA A 53 -14.72 26.01 32.53
N HIS A 54 -14.85 25.79 31.21
CA HIS A 54 -15.42 26.80 30.34
C HIS A 54 -16.77 26.31 29.83
N GLU A 55 -17.70 27.21 30.07
CA GLU A 55 -19.14 27.15 30.02
C GLU A 55 -19.71 26.91 28.62
N ILE A 56 -20.79 26.15 28.62
CA ILE A 56 -21.70 25.82 27.52
C ILE A 56 -22.39 27.11 27.03
N VAL A 57 -22.44 27.30 25.70
CA VAL A 57 -23.49 28.12 25.08
C VAL A 57 -24.09 27.33 23.92
N GLU A 58 -25.25 26.75 24.17
CA GLU A 58 -26.21 26.33 23.16
C GLU A 58 -26.97 27.55 22.61
N PRO A 59 -27.38 27.54 21.33
CA PRO A 59 -28.61 28.20 20.95
C PRO A 59 -29.70 27.19 20.57
N VAL A 60 -30.81 27.30 21.30
CA VAL A 60 -32.11 26.65 21.11
C VAL A 60 -32.82 27.18 19.85
N VAL A 61 -33.24 26.22 19.02
CA VAL A 61 -34.51 26.05 18.26
C VAL A 61 -35.28 27.29 17.80
N THR A 62 -35.58 27.36 16.50
CA THR A 62 -36.93 27.71 16.03
C THR A 62 -37.26 26.96 14.73
N GLU A 63 -38.13 25.96 14.84
CA GLU A 63 -38.88 25.40 13.72
C GLU A 63 -39.95 26.41 13.26
N THR A 64 -40.18 26.50 11.95
CA THR A 64 -41.46 26.97 11.42
C THR A 64 -41.79 26.18 10.16
N GLU A 65 -42.75 25.29 10.33
CA GLU A 65 -43.49 24.57 9.31
C GLU A 65 -44.51 25.50 8.63
N LYS A 66 -44.58 25.45 7.30
CA LYS A 66 -45.84 25.56 6.52
C LYS A 66 -45.65 25.15 5.05
N GLU A 67 -46.21 24.00 4.71
CA GLU A 67 -46.66 23.56 3.38
C GLU A 67 -47.86 24.41 2.89
N PRO A 68 -48.52 24.13 1.73
CA PRO A 68 -48.07 23.61 0.42
C PRO A 68 -48.57 24.51 -0.74
N THR A 69 -48.09 24.33 -1.98
CA THR A 69 -48.91 24.62 -3.17
C THR A 69 -48.49 23.74 -4.35
N THR A 70 -49.38 22.82 -4.69
CA THR A 70 -49.48 22.04 -5.92
C THR A 70 -50.05 22.93 -7.04
N THR A 71 -49.52 22.87 -8.26
CA THR A 71 -50.32 22.67 -9.49
C THR A 71 -49.42 22.20 -10.64
N GLU A 72 -49.86 21.10 -11.24
CA GLU A 72 -49.39 20.46 -12.48
C GLU A 72 -49.64 21.34 -13.72
N GLN A 73 -48.83 21.21 -14.78
CA GLN A 73 -49.32 20.70 -16.08
C GLN A 73 -48.22 20.62 -17.16
N GLU A 74 -48.15 19.41 -17.76
CA GLU A 74 -47.93 19.04 -19.16
C GLU A 74 -46.83 19.74 -19.99
N SER A 75 -45.80 19.04 -20.48
CA SER A 75 -45.77 17.93 -21.48
C SER A 75 -45.25 18.45 -22.82
N SER A 76 -44.05 18.01 -23.23
CA SER A 76 -43.75 17.43 -24.55
C SER A 76 -42.23 17.32 -24.80
N THR A 77 -41.73 16.09 -24.64
CA THR A 77 -40.91 15.30 -25.59
C THR A 77 -39.84 15.99 -26.47
N SER A 78 -38.55 15.68 -26.25
CA SER A 78 -37.72 14.82 -27.14
C SER A 78 -36.21 15.15 -27.13
N ALA A 79 -35.42 14.07 -27.16
CA ALA A 79 -34.06 13.92 -27.71
C ALA A 79 -32.83 14.21 -26.79
N THR A 80 -32.38 13.13 -26.13
CA THR A 80 -31.00 12.59 -26.15
C THR A 80 -29.80 13.54 -26.23
N THR A 81 -29.00 13.53 -25.16
CA THR A 81 -27.58 13.20 -25.29
C THR A 81 -27.09 12.56 -24.00
N ASP A 82 -26.61 11.32 -24.12
CA ASP A 82 -25.93 10.58 -23.08
C ASP A 82 -24.79 11.41 -22.49
N SER A 83 -24.93 11.80 -21.24
CA SER A 83 -23.79 12.08 -20.39
C SER A 83 -23.81 11.01 -19.30
N SER A 84 -23.31 9.83 -19.65
CA SER A 84 -22.89 8.83 -18.68
C SER A 84 -21.80 9.45 -17.82
N SER A 85 -22.20 10.18 -16.78
CA SER A 85 -21.41 10.25 -15.56
C SER A 85 -21.22 8.81 -15.14
N ALA A 86 -20.02 8.28 -15.40
CA ALA A 86 -19.51 7.15 -14.68
C ALA A 86 -19.39 7.59 -13.22
N THR A 87 -20.52 7.53 -12.51
CA THR A 87 -20.54 7.38 -11.07
C THR A 87 -19.84 6.05 -10.83
N SER A 88 -18.54 6.11 -10.53
CA SER A 88 -17.83 4.99 -9.97
C SER A 88 -18.62 4.58 -8.74
N THR A 89 -19.39 3.50 -8.88
CA THR A 89 -19.87 2.73 -7.75
C THR A 89 -18.62 2.33 -7.00
N VAL A 90 -18.33 3.06 -5.93
CA VAL A 90 -17.65 2.48 -4.77
C VAL A 90 -18.59 1.35 -4.38
N THR A 91 -18.31 0.16 -4.89
CA THR A 91 -18.99 -1.03 -4.44
C THR A 91 -18.64 -1.12 -2.97
N ASP A 92 -19.62 -0.85 -2.10
CA ASP A 92 -19.65 -1.30 -0.70
C ASP A 92 -19.67 -2.84 -0.73
N ASN A 93 -18.57 -3.40 -1.22
CA ASN A 93 -18.28 -4.79 -1.11
C ASN A 93 -17.77 -4.91 0.33
N ASP A 94 -18.71 -5.11 1.25
CA ASP A 94 -18.49 -5.62 2.60
C ASP A 94 -18.00 -7.08 2.52
N THR A 95 -17.02 -7.29 1.63
CA THR A 95 -16.25 -8.51 1.50
C THR A 95 -15.37 -8.50 2.73
N ASP A 96 -15.50 -9.53 3.55
CA ASP A 96 -14.72 -9.68 4.76
C ASP A 96 -13.22 -9.68 4.38
N ILE A 97 -12.59 -8.51 4.45
CA ILE A 97 -11.19 -8.34 4.07
C ILE A 97 -10.39 -9.08 5.12
N SER A 98 -9.57 -10.02 4.67
CA SER A 98 -8.72 -10.84 5.50
C SER A 98 -7.30 -10.88 4.93
N GLY A 99 -6.33 -11.32 5.74
CA GLY A 99 -4.96 -11.53 5.26
C GLY A 99 -4.89 -12.43 4.03
N THR A 100 -5.71 -13.49 3.97
CA THR A 100 -5.76 -14.42 2.82
C THR A 100 -6.31 -13.74 1.58
N THR A 101 -7.39 -12.96 1.69
CA THR A 101 -7.97 -12.22 0.56
C THR A 101 -6.95 -11.20 -0.01
N ILE A 102 -6.20 -10.53 0.87
CA ILE A 102 -5.13 -9.60 0.47
C ILE A 102 -4.00 -10.34 -0.24
N LEU A 103 -3.55 -11.49 0.28
CA LEU A 103 -2.50 -12.29 -0.34
C LEU A 103 -2.93 -12.83 -1.72
N GLU A 104 -4.17 -13.29 -1.86
CA GLU A 104 -4.72 -13.76 -3.14
C GLU A 104 -4.76 -12.64 -4.19
N ALA A 105 -5.19 -11.44 -3.81
CA ALA A 105 -5.15 -10.26 -4.68
C ALA A 105 -3.71 -9.88 -5.04
N ALA A 106 -2.80 -9.88 -4.07
CA ALA A 106 -1.40 -9.56 -4.27
C ALA A 106 -0.71 -10.55 -5.22
N ASN A 107 -1.05 -11.83 -5.16
CA ASN A 107 -0.61 -12.84 -6.13
C ASN A 107 -1.16 -12.63 -7.55
N LYS A 108 -2.15 -11.75 -7.74
CA LYS A 108 -2.60 -11.26 -9.06
C LYS A 108 -1.98 -9.91 -9.42
N GLY A 109 -1.15 -9.35 -8.55
CA GLY A 109 -0.51 -8.05 -8.71
C GLY A 109 -1.43 -6.88 -8.37
N THR A 110 -2.46 -7.06 -7.54
CA THR A 110 -3.41 -6.00 -7.16
C THR A 110 -3.72 -6.04 -5.67
N LEU A 111 -4.54 -5.11 -5.17
CA LEU A 111 -5.06 -5.11 -3.80
C LEU A 111 -6.60 -5.18 -3.82
N PRO A 112 -7.24 -5.74 -2.78
CA PRO A 112 -8.70 -5.93 -2.76
C PRO A 112 -9.55 -4.67 -2.93
N ASP A 113 -9.03 -3.50 -2.55
CA ASP A 113 -9.72 -2.21 -2.61
C ASP A 113 -9.55 -1.48 -3.96
N LEU A 114 -8.78 -2.05 -4.89
CA LEU A 114 -8.53 -1.44 -6.19
C LEU A 114 -9.60 -1.80 -7.24
N PRO A 115 -9.83 -0.92 -8.24
CA PRO A 115 -10.69 -1.25 -9.36
C PRO A 115 -10.23 -2.52 -10.10
N GLU A 116 -11.20 -3.30 -10.58
CA GLU A 116 -10.92 -4.48 -11.38
C GLU A 116 -10.10 -4.13 -12.63
N GLY A 117 -9.09 -4.96 -12.94
CA GLY A 117 -8.19 -4.74 -14.08
C GLY A 117 -7.01 -3.81 -13.80
N LEU A 118 -6.93 -3.19 -12.62
CA LEU A 118 -5.75 -2.47 -12.17
C LEU A 118 -4.77 -3.44 -11.48
N SER A 119 -3.52 -3.45 -11.93
CA SER A 119 -2.47 -4.28 -11.33
C SER A 119 -1.09 -3.63 -11.50
N LEU A 120 -0.07 -4.20 -10.85
CA LEU A 120 1.33 -3.93 -11.19
C LEU A 120 1.54 -4.12 -12.71
N GLY A 121 2.41 -3.30 -13.29
CA GLY A 121 2.66 -3.22 -14.73
C GLY A 121 1.57 -2.51 -15.55
N SER A 122 0.41 -2.16 -14.97
CA SER A 122 -0.58 -1.34 -15.67
C SER A 122 -0.04 0.06 -15.94
N SER A 123 -0.43 0.66 -17.06
CA SER A 123 -0.02 2.03 -17.40
C SER A 123 -0.75 3.08 -16.55
N ARG A 124 -0.15 4.27 -16.41
CA ARG A 124 -0.86 5.45 -15.86
C ARG A 124 -2.18 5.74 -16.56
N SER A 125 -2.22 5.62 -17.89
CA SER A 125 -3.47 5.80 -18.65
C SER A 125 -4.56 4.81 -18.25
N THR A 126 -4.18 3.57 -17.88
CA THR A 126 -5.11 2.58 -17.35
C THR A 126 -5.61 2.98 -15.96
N LEU A 127 -4.72 3.44 -15.07
CA LEU A 127 -5.12 3.97 -13.76
C LEU A 127 -6.10 5.11 -13.90
N VAL A 128 -5.78 6.13 -14.71
CA VAL A 128 -6.64 7.32 -14.87
C VAL A 128 -7.99 6.95 -15.47
N ARG A 129 -8.04 5.96 -16.37
CA ARG A 129 -9.31 5.47 -16.93
C ARG A 129 -10.18 4.77 -15.87
N LEU A 130 -9.59 4.02 -14.95
CA LEU A 130 -10.33 3.21 -13.97
C LEU A 130 -10.66 3.97 -12.68
N GLN A 131 -9.71 4.77 -12.17
CA GLN A 131 -9.81 5.50 -10.91
C GLN A 131 -10.21 6.97 -11.10
N GLY A 132 -10.10 7.50 -12.32
CA GLY A 132 -10.22 8.92 -12.60
C GLY A 132 -8.89 9.66 -12.37
N LYS A 133 -8.95 10.99 -12.37
CA LYS A 133 -7.79 11.82 -12.03
C LYS A 133 -7.72 12.00 -10.50
N PRO A 134 -6.52 12.14 -9.91
CA PRO A 134 -6.40 12.45 -8.50
C PRO A 134 -7.09 13.80 -8.19
N GLU A 135 -7.73 13.89 -7.03
CA GLU A 135 -8.46 15.10 -6.60
C GLU A 135 -7.52 16.28 -6.31
N LEU A 136 -6.31 15.95 -5.85
CA LEU A 136 -5.28 16.90 -5.48
C LEU A 136 -3.99 16.58 -6.23
N GLY A 137 -3.36 17.61 -6.82
CA GLY A 137 -2.11 17.48 -7.55
C GLY A 137 -2.28 17.30 -9.07
N GLY A 138 -1.14 17.17 -9.76
CA GLY A 138 -1.10 16.90 -11.20
C GLY A 138 -1.19 15.40 -11.51
N THR A 139 -1.43 15.06 -12.77
CA THR A 139 -1.29 13.69 -13.29
C THR A 139 0.13 13.38 -13.76
N GLU A 140 1.09 14.23 -13.39
CA GLU A 140 2.49 14.17 -13.78
C GLU A 140 3.36 13.96 -12.55
N GLY A 141 4.40 13.13 -12.66
CA GLY A 141 5.27 12.76 -11.55
C GLY A 141 5.48 11.24 -11.42
N PRO A 142 6.44 10.81 -10.60
CA PRO A 142 6.71 9.40 -10.35
C PRO A 142 5.67 8.73 -9.44
N MET A 143 4.81 9.51 -8.78
CA MET A 143 3.79 9.03 -7.85
C MET A 143 2.51 9.85 -7.99
N LEU A 144 1.35 9.20 -7.85
CA LEU A 144 0.03 9.83 -7.80
C LEU A 144 -0.73 9.37 -6.55
N SER A 145 -1.43 10.31 -5.90
CA SER A 145 -2.16 10.08 -4.65
C SER A 145 -3.67 10.27 -4.85
N TYR A 146 -4.47 9.31 -4.40
CA TYR A 146 -5.94 9.24 -4.52
C TYR A 146 -6.59 9.16 -3.13
N GLY A 147 -6.16 10.02 -2.21
CA GLY A 147 -6.62 10.01 -0.83
C GLY A 147 -5.87 8.96 -0.01
N THR A 148 -6.45 7.77 0.17
CA THR A 148 -5.82 6.67 0.93
C THR A 148 -4.92 5.77 0.08
N LEU A 149 -4.87 5.98 -1.22
CA LEU A 149 -4.09 5.18 -2.17
C LEU A 149 -2.99 6.01 -2.80
N ASP A 150 -1.75 5.58 -2.63
CA ASP A 150 -0.60 6.08 -3.38
C ASP A 150 -0.17 5.05 -4.42
N VAL A 151 0.16 5.52 -5.63
CA VAL A 151 0.58 4.70 -6.77
C VAL A 151 1.88 5.24 -7.34
N THR A 152 2.92 4.41 -7.40
CA THR A 152 4.23 4.78 -7.95
C THR A 152 4.44 4.16 -9.33
N PHE A 153 5.13 4.90 -10.19
CA PHE A 153 5.43 4.54 -11.57
C PHE A 153 6.93 4.39 -11.80
N ASP A 154 7.30 3.49 -12.70
CA ASP A 154 8.66 3.41 -13.24
C ASP A 154 8.92 4.45 -14.35
N ALA A 155 10.12 4.38 -14.95
CA ALA A 155 10.50 5.25 -16.07
C ALA A 155 9.70 4.99 -17.37
N ASN A 156 8.99 3.85 -17.47
CA ASN A 156 8.14 3.49 -18.60
C ASN A 156 6.66 3.81 -18.35
N ASP A 157 6.37 4.53 -17.26
CA ASP A 157 5.03 4.90 -16.83
C ASP A 157 4.12 3.71 -16.50
N GLN A 158 4.74 2.62 -16.01
CA GLN A 158 4.07 1.43 -15.50
C GLN A 158 4.03 1.45 -13.97
N ILE A 159 2.92 0.98 -13.41
CA ILE A 159 2.74 0.90 -11.98
C ILE A 159 3.68 -0.15 -11.39
N VAL A 160 4.43 0.24 -10.38
CA VAL A 160 5.39 -0.62 -9.67
C VAL A 160 5.11 -0.75 -8.19
N GLU A 161 4.27 0.12 -7.64
CA GLU A 161 3.86 0.09 -6.24
C GLU A 161 2.44 0.61 -6.06
N PHE A 162 1.70 -0.07 -5.18
CA PHE A 162 0.48 0.42 -4.54
C PHE A 162 0.72 0.49 -3.04
N THR A 163 0.38 1.60 -2.42
CA THR A 163 0.28 1.73 -0.95
C THR A 163 -1.13 2.18 -0.61
N SER A 164 -1.90 1.33 0.07
CA SER A 164 -3.29 1.64 0.45
C SER A 164 -3.49 1.62 1.96
N GLY A 165 -3.99 2.75 2.48
CA GLY A 165 -4.48 2.94 3.83
C GLY A 165 -6.01 2.83 3.94
N ALA A 166 -6.66 2.04 3.10
CA ALA A 166 -8.11 1.84 3.15
C ALA A 166 -8.58 1.39 4.55
N ASP A 167 -9.73 1.89 5.00
CA ASP A 167 -10.21 1.67 6.36
C ASP A 167 -10.51 0.19 6.67
N ALA A 168 -10.86 -0.60 5.65
CA ALA A 168 -11.02 -2.04 5.79
C ALA A 168 -9.73 -2.72 6.25
N TYR A 169 -8.55 -2.27 5.81
CA TYR A 169 -7.27 -2.80 6.29
C TYR A 169 -7.04 -2.45 7.76
N LYS A 170 -7.41 -1.25 8.20
CA LYS A 170 -7.22 -0.80 9.58
C LYS A 170 -7.99 -1.62 10.62
N LYS A 171 -9.04 -2.33 10.19
CA LYS A 171 -9.79 -3.26 11.04
C LYS A 171 -9.02 -4.56 11.34
N LEU A 172 -8.00 -4.89 10.54
CA LEU A 172 -7.19 -6.09 10.71
C LEU A 172 -6.14 -5.93 11.81
N LYS A 173 -5.79 -7.06 12.44
CA LYS A 173 -4.64 -7.19 13.35
C LYS A 173 -3.54 -8.03 12.72
N ILE A 174 -2.29 -7.61 12.88
CA ILE A 174 -1.14 -8.30 12.30
C ILE A 174 -1.00 -9.74 12.81
N ASP A 175 -1.29 -10.00 14.09
CA ASP A 175 -1.23 -11.35 14.65
C ASP A 175 -2.19 -12.31 13.95
N THR A 176 -3.40 -11.84 13.61
CA THR A 176 -4.37 -12.61 12.84
C THR A 176 -3.90 -12.84 11.41
N VAL A 177 -3.29 -11.82 10.78
CA VAL A 177 -2.70 -11.96 9.45
C VAL A 177 -1.58 -13.01 9.46
N ILE A 178 -0.67 -12.97 10.44
CA ILE A 178 0.43 -13.94 10.58
C ILE A 178 -0.12 -15.34 10.87
N ALA A 179 -1.14 -15.47 11.71
CA ALA A 179 -1.78 -16.76 11.96
C ALA A 179 -2.39 -17.37 10.68
N ASN A 180 -2.97 -16.53 9.82
CA ASN A 180 -3.62 -16.97 8.59
C ASN A 180 -2.63 -17.24 7.44
N LEU A 181 -1.59 -16.41 7.30
CA LEU A 181 -0.65 -16.45 6.18
C LEU A 181 0.63 -17.25 6.51
N GLY A 182 0.88 -17.51 7.78
CA GLY A 182 2.12 -18.09 8.26
C GLY A 182 3.22 -17.05 8.50
N LYS A 183 4.43 -17.58 8.69
CA LYS A 183 5.61 -16.79 9.07
C LYS A 183 5.96 -15.76 7.98
N THR A 184 6.24 -14.53 8.41
CA THR A 184 6.77 -13.46 7.55
C THR A 184 8.15 -13.83 7.02
N ALA A 185 8.50 -13.30 5.84
CA ALA A 185 9.87 -13.37 5.34
C ALA A 185 10.78 -12.48 6.20
N GLU A 186 10.30 -11.27 6.49
CA GLU A 186 11.01 -10.28 7.28
C GLU A 186 10.04 -9.51 8.18
N THR A 187 10.55 -9.04 9.31
CA THR A 187 9.86 -8.07 10.16
C THR A 187 10.85 -6.96 10.48
N ASN A 188 10.49 -5.73 10.18
CA ASN A 188 11.34 -4.56 10.35
C ASN A 188 10.70 -3.59 11.34
N ASP A 189 11.44 -3.22 12.39
CA ASP A 189 11.01 -2.20 13.34
C ASP A 189 11.29 -0.82 12.75
N THR A 190 10.23 -0.10 12.36
CA THR A 190 10.29 1.23 11.76
C THR A 190 9.99 2.34 12.77
N SER A 191 9.98 2.00 14.07
CA SER A 191 9.63 2.93 15.15
C SER A 191 10.55 4.13 15.30
N LYS A 192 11.77 4.04 14.75
CA LYS A 192 12.73 5.16 14.64
C LYS A 192 12.24 6.27 13.71
N ASP A 193 11.45 5.91 12.69
CA ASP A 193 10.96 6.81 11.65
C ASP A 193 9.54 7.28 12.00
N ILE A 194 8.69 6.33 12.43
CA ILE A 194 7.33 6.61 12.88
C ILE A 194 7.08 5.82 14.16
N ALA A 195 6.91 6.52 15.28
CA ALA A 195 6.75 5.90 16.59
C ALA A 195 5.69 4.77 16.58
N TYR A 196 6.02 3.66 17.24
CA TYR A 196 5.17 2.49 17.38
C TYR A 196 4.76 1.83 16.06
N THR A 197 5.61 1.89 15.03
CA THR A 197 5.33 1.24 13.73
C THR A 197 6.35 0.15 13.45
N ALA A 198 5.88 -0.92 12.83
CA ALA A 198 6.71 -1.98 12.25
C ALA A 198 6.10 -2.45 10.94
N GLU A 199 6.91 -3.14 10.14
CA GLU A 199 6.50 -3.72 8.86
C GLU A 199 6.73 -5.23 8.86
N ALA A 200 5.74 -5.97 8.35
CA ALA A 200 5.79 -7.41 8.12
C ALA A 200 5.76 -7.69 6.62
N THR A 201 6.81 -8.33 6.11
CA THR A 201 7.01 -8.56 4.67
C THR A 201 6.77 -10.02 4.29
N TYR A 202 6.05 -10.21 3.18
CA TYR A 202 5.85 -11.49 2.52
C TYR A 202 6.38 -11.43 1.10
N HIS A 203 7.17 -12.43 0.71
CA HIS A 203 7.61 -12.60 -0.67
C HIS A 203 6.52 -13.30 -1.47
N LEU A 204 6.14 -12.73 -2.60
CA LEU A 204 5.11 -13.30 -3.45
C LEU A 204 5.73 -14.21 -4.49
N THR A 205 5.11 -15.37 -4.69
CA THR A 205 5.50 -16.29 -5.76
C THR A 205 4.61 -16.02 -6.98
N ASN A 206 4.86 -14.91 -7.68
CA ASN A 206 4.11 -14.55 -8.88
C ASN A 206 5.01 -14.67 -10.13
N PRO A 207 4.73 -15.58 -11.08
CA PRO A 207 5.56 -15.73 -12.28
C PRO A 207 5.56 -14.48 -13.18
N LYS A 208 4.50 -13.67 -13.15
CA LYS A 208 4.40 -12.39 -13.88
C LYS A 208 5.23 -11.29 -13.21
N PHE A 209 5.35 -11.34 -11.88
CA PHE A 209 6.06 -10.34 -11.08
C PHE A 209 6.96 -11.04 -10.04
N PRO A 210 8.07 -11.67 -10.48
CA PRO A 210 8.84 -12.63 -9.68
C PRO A 210 9.60 -12.02 -8.49
N LYS A 211 9.60 -10.69 -8.37
CA LYS A 211 10.22 -9.94 -7.27
C LYS A 211 9.22 -9.01 -6.61
N SER A 212 8.03 -9.54 -6.32
CA SER A 212 6.98 -8.77 -5.65
C SER A 212 6.94 -9.06 -4.17
N PHE A 213 6.63 -8.01 -3.42
CA PHE A 213 6.58 -8.02 -1.97
C PHE A 213 5.23 -7.48 -1.53
N LEU A 214 4.63 -8.16 -0.56
CA LEU A 214 3.45 -7.68 0.16
C LEU A 214 3.89 -7.29 1.56
N ILE A 215 3.65 -6.03 1.93
CA ILE A 215 4.04 -5.47 3.21
C ILE A 215 2.78 -5.04 3.97
N PHE A 216 2.70 -5.44 5.23
CA PHE A 216 1.74 -4.94 6.19
C PHE A 216 2.47 -4.02 7.17
N SER A 217 2.20 -2.72 7.11
CA SER A 217 2.62 -1.79 8.16
C SER A 217 1.60 -1.82 9.28
N TYR A 218 2.05 -1.88 10.53
CA TYR A 218 1.16 -2.02 11.68
C TYR A 218 1.67 -1.25 12.89
N ASN A 219 0.74 -0.88 13.76
CA ASN A 219 1.04 -0.27 15.03
C ASN A 219 1.46 -1.35 16.06
N THR A 220 2.63 -1.22 16.66
CA THR A 220 3.20 -2.24 17.56
C THR A 220 2.51 -2.31 18.94
N GLN A 221 1.70 -1.31 19.31
CA GLN A 221 0.93 -1.35 20.55
C GLN A 221 -0.46 -1.96 20.33
N SER A 222 -1.20 -1.47 19.34
CA SER A 222 -2.57 -1.92 19.08
C SER A 222 -2.65 -3.17 18.21
N GLN A 223 -1.55 -3.51 17.52
CA GLN A 223 -1.44 -4.57 16.52
C GLN A 223 -2.27 -4.32 15.26
N HIS A 224 -2.94 -3.17 15.13
CA HIS A 224 -3.75 -2.85 13.96
C HIS A 224 -2.88 -2.47 12.76
N ILE A 225 -3.31 -2.89 11.58
CA ILE A 225 -2.67 -2.51 10.32
C ILE A 225 -2.88 -1.01 10.07
N ASN A 226 -1.83 -0.31 9.66
CA ASN A 226 -1.87 1.10 9.25
C ASN A 226 -2.16 1.21 7.74
N TYR A 227 -1.43 0.43 6.94
CA TYR A 227 -1.58 0.34 5.49
C TYR A 227 -1.04 -1.00 4.98
N VAL A 228 -1.42 -1.32 3.75
CA VAL A 228 -0.89 -2.45 2.98
C VAL A 228 -0.15 -1.89 1.76
N ARG A 229 1.05 -2.39 1.53
CA ARG A 229 1.86 -2.03 0.36
C ARG A 229 2.16 -3.26 -0.48
N LEU A 230 1.98 -3.14 -1.78
CA LEU A 230 2.33 -4.13 -2.79
C LEU A 230 3.26 -3.48 -3.80
N TYR A 231 4.48 -4.00 -3.95
CA TYR A 231 5.41 -3.47 -4.94
C TYR A 231 6.23 -4.58 -5.61
N THR A 232 6.79 -4.26 -6.78
CA THR A 232 7.82 -5.07 -7.45
C THR A 232 9.15 -4.35 -7.39
N ASP A 233 10.21 -5.09 -7.11
CA ASP A 233 11.57 -4.59 -7.28
C ASP A 233 11.86 -4.42 -8.78
N ILE A 234 12.34 -3.22 -9.15
CA ILE A 234 12.65 -2.84 -10.53
C ILE A 234 14.17 -2.93 -10.65
N GLN A 235 14.66 -3.86 -11.48
CA GLN A 235 16.09 -4.00 -11.73
C GLN A 235 16.59 -3.06 -12.81
#